data_AF-A0A2K1Q512-F1
#
_entry.id   AF-A0A2K1Q512-F1
#
_cell.length_a   1.000
_cell.length_b   1.000
_cell.length_c   1.000
_cell.angle_alpha   90.00
_cell.angle_beta   90.00
_cell.angle_gamma   90.00
#
_symmetry.space_group_name_H-M   'P 1'
#
loop_
_entity.id
_entity.type
_entity.pdbx_description
1 polymer ?
#
loop_
_entity_poly.entity_id
_entity_poly.type
_entity_poly.pdbx_seq_one_letter_code
_entity_poly.pdbx_strand_id
1 'polypeptide(L)' 'MIKIAIKYIFIYSLMIISFMLFFCVVGCYIFVFDWGGNVICSAVNGVILISLVGASIAIYCLAEKIRLVF' A
#
# COMPACT_ATOMS: atom_id res chain seq x y z
N MET A 1 11.57 23.85 -15.75
CA MET A 1 11.83 23.55 -14.33
C MET A 1 10.58 23.12 -13.56
N ILE A 2 9.52 23.93 -13.48
CA ILE A 2 8.29 23.61 -12.70
C ILE A 2 7.63 22.27 -13.10
N LYS A 3 7.51 21.98 -14.41
CA LYS A 3 6.92 20.71 -14.89
C LYS A 3 7.68 19.46 -14.42
N ILE A 4 8.99 19.56 -14.25
CA ILE A 4 9.85 18.46 -13.79
C ILE A 4 9.64 18.29 -12.28
N ALA A 5 9.64 19.40 -11.52
CA ALA A 5 9.39 19.38 -10.08
C ALA A 5 8.02 18.75 -9.73
N ILE A 6 6.96 19.12 -10.44
CA ILE A 6 5.61 18.56 -10.23
C ILE A 6 5.59 17.04 -10.44
N LYS A 7 6.28 16.55 -11.48
CA LYS A 7 6.37 15.10 -11.76
C LYS A 7 7.09 14.36 -10.63
N TYR A 8 8.23 14.88 -10.17
CA TYR A 8 8.96 14.27 -9.05
C TYR A 8 8.12 14.25 -7.77
N ILE A 9 7.44 15.36 -7.45
CA ILE A 9 6.53 15.43 -6.30
C ILE A 9 5.44 14.36 -6.44
N PHE A 10 4.84 14.20 -7.61
CA PHE A 10 3.82 13.17 -7.86
C PHE A 10 4.35 11.74 -7.66
N ILE A 11 5.52 11.41 -8.21
CA ILE A 11 6.15 10.09 -8.07
C ILE A 11 6.46 9.78 -6.60
N TYR A 12 7.08 10.72 -5.88
CA TYR A 12 7.41 10.53 -4.47
C TYR A 12 6.14 10.47 -3.60
N SER A 13 5.09 11.22 -3.95
CA SER A 13 3.80 11.12 -3.27
C SER A 13 3.19 9.73 -3.42
N LEU A 14 3.25 9.13 -4.61
CA LEU A 14 2.81 7.75 -4.86
C LEU A 14 3.61 6.73 -4.02
N MET A 15 4.94 6.89 -3.94
CA MET A 15 5.78 6.03 -3.10
C MET A 15 5.42 6.18 -1.61
N ILE A 16 5.17 7.39 -1.13
CA ILE A 16 4.73 7.65 0.24
C ILE A 16 3.37 7.01 0.50
N ILE A 17 2.40 7.16 -0.41
CA ILE A 17 1.07 6.53 -0.28
C ILE A 17 1.19 5.02 -0.20
N SER A 18 2.03 4.41 -1.04
CA SER A 18 2.31 2.97 -0.97
C SER A 18 2.83 2.56 0.40
N PHE A 19 3.81 3.29 0.92
CA PHE A 19 4.41 3.03 2.23
C PHE A 19 3.36 3.19 3.35
N MET A 20 2.60 4.28 3.35
CA MET A 20 1.53 4.51 4.32
C MET A 20 0.47 3.41 4.28
N LEU A 21 0.09 2.95 3.08
CA LEU A 21 -0.84 1.85 2.92
C LEU A 21 -0.29 0.55 3.52
N PHE A 22 0.98 0.24 3.30
CA PHE A 22 1.62 -0.94 3.91
C PHE A 22 1.57 -0.89 5.44
N PHE A 23 1.99 0.23 6.04
CA PHE A 23 1.95 0.39 7.49
C PHE A 23 0.53 0.40 8.06
N CYS A 24 -0.44 0.94 7.32
CA CYS A 24 -1.84 0.88 7.69
C CYS A 24 -2.33 -0.57 7.73
N VAL A 25 -1.98 -1.38 6.73
CA VAL A 25 -2.35 -2.81 6.66
C VAL A 25 -1.71 -3.60 7.82
N VAL A 26 -0.44 -3.34 8.12
CA VAL A 26 0.23 -3.92 9.30
C VAL A 26 -0.46 -3.49 10.59
N GLY A 27 -0.82 -2.21 10.71
CA GLY A 27 -1.57 -1.69 11.85
C GLY A 27 -2.94 -2.37 12.00
N CYS A 28 -3.66 -2.57 10.91
CA CYS A 28 -4.94 -3.29 10.91
C CYS A 28 -4.77 -4.75 11.37
N TYR A 29 -3.72 -5.44 10.92
CA TYR A 29 -3.40 -6.80 11.35
C TYR A 29 -3.15 -6.89 12.86
N ILE A 30 -2.38 -5.95 13.42
CA ILE A 30 -1.94 -5.99 14.83
C ILE A 30 -3.02 -5.47 15.79
N PHE A 31 -3.68 -4.36 15.44
CA PHE A 31 -4.49 -3.59 16.39
C PHE A 31 -6.00 -3.65 16.14
N VAL A 32 -6.44 -3.97 14.92
CA VAL A 32 -7.86 -3.86 14.53
C VAL A 32 -8.51 -5.23 14.38
N PHE A 33 -7.84 -6.17 13.72
CA PHE A 33 -8.41 -7.48 13.47
C PHE A 33 -8.27 -8.39 14.68
N ASP A 34 -9.42 -8.86 15.18
CA ASP A 34 -9.49 -9.94 16.14
C ASP A 34 -9.35 -11.29 15.42
N TRP A 35 -8.32 -12.05 15.81
CA TRP A 35 -8.01 -13.37 15.26
C TRP A 35 -8.67 -14.50 16.05
N GLY A 36 -9.26 -14.21 17.22
CA GLY A 36 -9.94 -15.18 18.08
C GLY A 36 -11.36 -15.54 17.65
N GLY A 37 -11.88 -14.91 16.58
CA GLY A 37 -13.21 -15.18 16.03
C GLY A 37 -13.32 -16.49 15.23
N ASN A 38 -14.51 -16.70 14.63
CA ASN A 38 -14.75 -17.84 13.73
C ASN A 38 -13.74 -17.87 12.57
N VAL A 39 -13.30 -19.06 12.18
CA VAL A 39 -12.33 -19.31 11.10
C VAL A 39 -12.68 -18.56 9.81
N ILE A 40 -13.97 -18.48 9.48
CA ILE A 40 -14.45 -17.75 8.29
C ILE A 40 -14.15 -16.25 8.39
N CYS A 41 -14.36 -15.63 9.55
CA CYS A 41 -14.08 -14.21 9.76
C CYS A 41 -12.57 -13.92 9.66
N SER A 42 -11.75 -14.78 10.26
CA SER A 42 -10.29 -14.67 10.18
C SER A 42 -9.78 -14.87 8.74
N ALA A 43 -10.41 -15.78 7.97
CA ALA A 43 -10.07 -15.98 6.56
C ALA A 43 -10.40 -14.75 5.70
N VAL A 44 -11.56 -14.13 5.91
CA VAL A 44 -11.94 -12.89 5.19
C VAL A 44 -10.97 -11.76 5.51
N ASN A 45 -10.62 -11.57 6.78
CA ASN A 45 -9.62 -10.57 7.19
C ASN A 45 -8.25 -10.83 6.53
N GLY A 46 -7.82 -12.09 6.47
CA GLY A 46 -6.61 -12.50 5.77
C GLY A 46 -6.63 -12.14 4.28
N VAL A 47 -7.72 -12.42 3.57
CA VAL A 47 -7.87 -12.06 2.15
C VAL A 47 -7.81 -10.54 1.94
N ILE A 48 -8.49 -9.78 2.80
CA ILE A 48 -8.46 -8.31 2.75
C ILE A 48 -7.02 -7.80 2.93
N LEU A 49 -6.31 -8.27 3.95
CA LEU A 49 -4.93 -7.86 4.20
C LEU A 49 -3.99 -8.21 3.04
N ILE A 50 -4.07 -9.44 2.50
CA ILE A 50 -3.24 -9.86 1.36
C ILE A 50 -3.52 -8.96 0.15
N SER A 51 -4.79 -8.66 -0.12
CA SER A 51 -5.17 -7.79 -1.25
C SER A 51 -4.65 -6.37 -1.08
N LEU A 52 -4.67 -5.81 0.14
CA LEU A 52 -4.18 -4.47 0.44
C LEU A 52 -2.65 -4.40 0.43
N VAL A 53 -1.95 -5.43 0.92
CA VAL A 53 -0.48 -5.56 0.75
C VAL A 53 -0.15 -5.61 -0.74
N GLY A 54 -0.86 -6.43 -1.51
CA GLY A 54 -0.69 -6.51 -2.96
C GLY A 54 -0.92 -5.17 -3.65
N ALA A 55 -1.94 -4.42 -3.24
CA ALA A 55 -2.21 -3.08 -3.76
C ALA A 55 -1.08 -2.10 -3.42
N SER A 56 -0.54 -2.14 -2.19
CA SER A 56 0.63 -1.35 -1.81
C SER A 56 1.82 -1.65 -2.73
N ILE A 57 2.20 -2.92 -2.87
CA ILE A 57 3.31 -3.33 -3.75
C ILE A 57 3.07 -2.88 -5.19
N ALA A 58 1.85 -3.04 -5.71
CA ALA A 58 1.49 -2.61 -7.06
C ALA A 58 1.67 -1.10 -7.25
N ILE A 59 1.23 -0.28 -6.29
CA ILE A 59 1.41 1.19 -6.31
C ILE A 59 2.89 1.55 -6.29
N TYR A 60 3.69 0.89 -5.44
CA TYR A 60 5.14 1.09 -5.40
C TYR A 60 5.79 0.78 -6.75
N CYS A 61 5.51 -0.39 -7.32
CA CYS A 61 6.06 -0.80 -8.61
C CYS A 61 5.66 0.15 -9.74
N LEU A 62 4.42 0.64 -9.74
CA LEU A 62 3.97 1.65 -10.70
C LEU A 62 4.73 2.97 -10.51
N ALA A 63 4.88 3.44 -9.28
CA ALA A 63 5.63 4.65 -8.97
C ALA A 63 7.10 4.55 -9.40
N GLU A 64 7.73 3.41 -9.13
CA GLU A 64 9.12 3.15 -9.51
C GLU A 64 9.29 3.02 -11.01
N LYS A 65 8.38 2.33 -11.71
CA LYS A 65 8.39 2.25 -13.17
C LYS A 65 8.26 3.63 -13.80
N ILE A 66 7.38 4.48 -13.27
CA ILE A 66 7.25 5.87 -13.70
C ILE A 66 8.56 6.62 -13.45
N ARG A 67 9.19 6.45 -12.28
CA ARG A 67 10.47 7.07 -11.94
C ARG A 67 11.60 6.67 -12.88
N LEU A 68 11.67 5.42 -13.33
CA LEU A 68 12.73 4.92 -14.21
C LEU A 68 12.58 5.37 -15.67
N VAL A 69 11.35 5.64 -16.10
CA VAL A 69 11.05 6.12 -17.46
C VAL A 69 11.36 7.61 -17.63
N PHE A 70 11.42 8.36 -16.52
CA PHE A 70 11.63 9.81 -16.50
C PHE A 70 13.02 10.21 -16.01
#